data_AF-A0A6P3X068-F1
#
_entry.id   AF-A0A6P3X068-F1
#
_cell.length_a   1.000
_cell.length_b   1.000
_cell.length_c   1.000
_cell.angle_alpha   90.00
_cell.angle_beta   90.00
_cell.angle_gamma   90.00
#
_symmetry.space_group_name_H-M   'P 1'
#
loop_
_entity.id
_entity.type
_entity.pdbx_description
1 polymer ?
#
loop_
_entity_poly.entity_id
_entity_poly.type
_entity_poly.pdbx_seq_one_letter_code
_entity_poly.pdbx_strand_id
1 'polypeptide(L)'
;MHKKLENRLVAAEMRYLRKIAGKTRRDHIRSTMVRDELQQESIMDIVERRALGWVGHLVRMEDGRKAKQVWQARPIGRRTRGRPRIEWEEYIMGLIGKRGKTLGDVRRIARDRRNFNKWLKCPDA
;
A
#
# COMPACT_ATOMS: atom_id res chain seq x y z
N MET A 1 0.03 7.86 -2.90
CA MET A 1 1.44 8.14 -2.52
C MET A 1 2.07 8.96 -3.64
N HIS A 2 3.10 9.77 -3.37
CA HIS A 2 3.67 10.63 -4.40
C HIS A 2 4.59 9.82 -5.33
N LYS A 3 4.34 9.82 -6.64
CA LYS A 3 5.08 9.02 -7.65
C LYS A 3 6.61 9.12 -7.54
N LYS A 4 7.13 10.31 -7.20
CA LYS A 4 8.58 10.51 -6.96
C LYS A 4 9.12 9.66 -5.81
N LEU A 5 8.36 9.48 -4.73
CA LEU A 5 8.75 8.64 -3.60
C LEU A 5 8.70 7.16 -3.98
N GLU A 6 7.66 6.73 -4.71
CA GLU A 6 7.52 5.36 -5.23
C GLU A 6 8.74 4.99 -6.07
N ASN A 7 9.11 5.85 -7.02
CA ASN A 7 10.28 5.64 -7.88
C ASN A 7 11.58 5.57 -7.06
N ARG A 8 11.72 6.36 -5.99
CA ARG A 8 12.91 6.31 -5.12
C ARG A 8 13.00 5.01 -4.33
N LEU A 9 11.87 4.52 -3.82
CA LEU A 9 11.81 3.25 -3.10
C LEU A 9 12.14 2.07 -4.02
N VAL A 10 11.50 2.01 -5.19
CA VAL A 10 11.78 0.97 -6.20
C VAL A 10 13.24 1.04 -6.68
N ALA A 11 13.77 2.24 -6.89
CA ALA A 11 15.19 2.39 -7.26
C ALA A 11 16.14 1.92 -6.14
N ALA A 12 15.82 2.18 -4.87
CA ALA A 12 16.61 1.72 -3.74
C ALA A 12 16.58 0.21 -3.59
N GLU A 13 15.39 -0.39 -3.64
CA GLU A 13 15.17 -1.84 -3.68
C GLU A 13 16.01 -2.47 -4.81
N MET A 14 15.85 -2.00 -6.05
CA MET A 14 16.52 -2.60 -7.21
C MET A 14 18.04 -2.43 -7.19
N ARG A 15 18.56 -1.34 -6.59
CA ARG A 15 20.02 -1.21 -6.38
C ARG A 15 20.55 -2.32 -5.46
N TYR A 16 19.84 -2.61 -4.38
CA TYR A 16 20.21 -3.64 -3.43
C TYR A 16 20.07 -5.06 -4.01
N LEU A 17 18.91 -5.38 -4.58
CA LEU A 17 18.64 -6.70 -5.15
C LEU A 17 19.60 -7.06 -6.30
N ARG A 18 19.89 -6.11 -7.19
CA ARG A 18 20.87 -6.32 -8.26
C ARG A 18 22.27 -6.56 -7.73
N LYS A 19 22.67 -5.85 -6.67
CA LYS A 19 23.98 -6.04 -6.04
C LYS A 19 24.12 -7.45 -5.45
N ILE A 20 23.08 -7.96 -4.80
CA ILE A 20 23.06 -9.34 -4.28
C ILE A 20 23.12 -10.37 -5.41
N ALA A 21 22.30 -10.18 -6.44
CA ALA A 21 22.25 -11.10 -7.59
C ALA A 21 23.48 -11.00 -8.52
N GLY A 22 24.46 -10.14 -8.22
CA GLY A 22 25.63 -9.92 -9.07
C GLY A 22 25.32 -9.28 -10.43
N LYS A 23 24.16 -8.63 -10.56
CA LYS A 23 23.66 -8.07 -11.83
C LYS A 23 23.93 -6.58 -11.94
N THR A 24 24.22 -6.12 -13.15
CA THR A 24 24.41 -4.72 -13.47
C THR A 24 23.23 -4.18 -14.30
N ARG A 25 23.30 -2.89 -14.68
CA ARG A 25 22.35 -2.32 -15.65
C ARG A 25 22.66 -2.73 -17.10
N ARG A 26 23.90 -3.15 -17.40
CA ARG A 26 24.34 -3.56 -18.74
C ARG A 26 23.81 -4.93 -19.15
N ASP A 27 23.37 -5.73 -18.19
CA ASP A 27 22.85 -7.07 -18.47
C ASP A 27 21.44 -7.02 -19.10
N HIS A 28 20.80 -5.84 -19.13
CA HIS A 28 19.43 -5.63 -19.65
C HIS A 28 18.35 -6.56 -19.05
N ILE A 29 18.64 -7.19 -17.91
CA ILE A 29 17.70 -8.05 -17.19
C ILE A 29 16.58 -7.20 -16.58
N ARG A 30 15.33 -7.61 -16.79
CA ARG A 30 14.14 -6.94 -16.22
C ARG A 30 14.14 -7.03 -14.70
N SER A 31 13.64 -5.99 -14.04
CA SER A 31 13.56 -5.94 -12.58
C SER A 31 12.66 -7.03 -11.98
N THR A 32 11.62 -7.47 -12.69
CA THR A 32 10.78 -8.62 -12.28
C THR A 32 11.61 -9.90 -12.17
N MET A 33 12.40 -10.22 -13.20
CA MET A 33 13.27 -11.41 -13.20
C MET A 33 14.26 -11.43 -12.04
N VAL A 34 14.81 -10.27 -11.65
CA VAL A 34 15.71 -10.17 -10.49
C VAL A 34 14.97 -10.46 -9.18
N ARG A 35 13.72 -9.98 -9.05
CA ARG A 35 12.88 -10.26 -7.90
C ARG A 35 12.50 -11.74 -7.83
N ASP A 36 12.12 -12.33 -8.96
CA ASP A 36 11.72 -13.74 -9.06
C ASP A 36 12.88 -14.67 -8.69
N GLU A 37 14.09 -14.40 -9.19
CA GLU A 37 15.31 -15.16 -8.84
C GLU A 37 15.62 -15.13 -7.35
N LEU A 38 15.44 -13.97 -6.71
CA LEU A 38 15.68 -13.80 -5.26
C LEU A 38 14.45 -14.14 -4.41
N GLN A 39 13.36 -14.60 -5.03
CA GLN A 39 12.06 -14.87 -4.40
C GLN A 39 11.56 -13.68 -3.54
N GLN A 40 11.78 -12.45 -4.03
CA GLN A 40 11.38 -11.23 -3.34
C GLN A 40 10.11 -10.64 -3.94
N GLU A 41 9.21 -10.20 -3.08
CA GLU A 41 8.09 -9.37 -3.49
C GLU A 41 8.53 -7.92 -3.75
N SER A 42 7.75 -7.17 -4.54
CA SER A 42 8.02 -5.74 -4.76
C SER A 42 7.87 -4.95 -3.46
N ILE A 43 8.79 -4.02 -3.20
CA ILE A 43 8.66 -3.08 -2.09
C ILE A 43 7.33 -2.31 -2.11
N MET A 44 6.80 -2.05 -3.30
CA MET A 44 5.51 -1.39 -3.46
C MET A 44 4.37 -2.28 -2.99
N ASP A 45 4.41 -3.58 -3.26
CA ASP A 45 3.37 -4.53 -2.82
C ASP A 45 3.34 -4.60 -1.28
N ILE A 46 4.52 -4.57 -0.63
CA ILE A 46 4.64 -4.50 0.83
C ILE A 46 4.00 -3.22 1.37
N VAL A 47 4.33 -2.07 0.77
CA VAL A 47 3.80 -0.76 1.20
C VAL A 47 2.28 -0.72 1.04
N GLU A 48 1.76 -1.15 -0.10
CA GLU A 48 0.32 -1.21 -0.36
C GLU A 48 -0.39 -2.15 0.62
N ARG A 49 0.17 -3.35 0.86
CA ARG A 49 -0.36 -4.31 1.84
C ARG A 49 -0.40 -3.74 3.25
N ARG A 50 0.66 -3.04 3.69
CA ARG A 50 0.72 -2.40 5.01
C ARG A 50 -0.29 -1.26 5.13
N ALA A 51 -0.44 -0.44 4.09
CA ALA A 51 -1.41 0.63 4.06
C ALA A 51 -2.84 0.11 4.20
N LEU A 52 -3.20 -0.94 3.45
CA LEU A 52 -4.49 -1.63 3.59
C LEU A 52 -4.63 -2.33 4.95
N GLY A 53 -3.55 -2.93 5.46
CA GLY A 53 -3.48 -3.52 6.80
C GLY A 53 -3.90 -2.54 7.89
N TRP A 54 -3.44 -1.29 7.78
CA TRP A 54 -3.81 -0.20 8.69
C TRP A 54 -5.31 0.14 8.61
N VAL A 55 -5.89 0.15 7.41
CA VAL A 55 -7.34 0.36 7.23
C VAL A 55 -8.13 -0.69 8.01
N GLY A 56 -7.76 -1.97 7.90
CA GLY A 56 -8.46 -3.00 8.66
C GLY A 56 -8.29 -2.85 10.17
N HIS A 57 -7.14 -2.34 10.62
CA HIS A 57 -6.96 -2.00 12.04
C HIS A 57 -7.92 -0.87 12.46
N LEU A 58 -8.05 0.20 11.66
CA LEU A 58 -9.00 1.29 11.92
C LEU A 58 -10.45 0.81 11.94
N VAL A 59 -10.84 -0.12 11.05
CA VAL A 59 -12.20 -0.68 11.02
C VAL A 59 -12.55 -1.42 12.31
N ARG A 60 -11.60 -2.20 12.85
CA ARG A 60 -11.79 -2.99 14.08
C ARG A 60 -11.56 -2.18 15.36
N MET A 61 -10.99 -0.99 15.24
CA MET A 61 -10.72 -0.12 16.38
C MET A 61 -12.05 0.39 16.97
N GLU A 62 -12.08 0.65 18.28
CA GLU A 62 -13.25 1.25 18.94
C GLU A 62 -13.46 2.70 18.49
N ASP A 63 -14.72 3.16 18.45
CA ASP A 63 -15.10 4.50 17.99
C ASP A 63 -14.57 5.64 18.88
N GLY A 64 -14.31 5.38 20.16
CA GLY A 64 -13.68 6.35 21.08
C GLY A 64 -12.21 6.66 20.76
N ARG A 65 -11.57 5.92 19.86
CA ARG A 65 -10.13 6.07 19.57
C ARG A 65 -9.91 7.20 18.57
N LYS A 66 -9.06 8.16 18.94
CA LYS A 66 -8.71 9.34 18.12
C LYS A 66 -8.35 9.01 16.67
N ALA A 67 -7.59 7.94 16.43
CA ALA A 67 -7.22 7.53 15.07
C ALA A 67 -8.43 7.18 14.20
N LYS A 68 -9.44 6.50 14.76
CA LYS A 68 -10.69 6.17 14.06
C LYS A 68 -11.56 7.41 13.85
N GLN A 69 -11.65 8.27 14.86
CA GLN A 69 -12.37 9.56 14.76
C GLN A 69 -11.79 10.45 13.66
N VAL A 70 -10.46 10.61 13.62
CA VAL A 70 -9.76 11.39 12.57
C VAL A 70 -9.98 10.79 11.18
N TRP A 71 -9.97 9.45 11.07
CA TRP A 71 -10.25 8.79 9.80
C TRP A 71 -11.69 8.99 9.32
N GLN A 72 -12.66 9.01 10.24
CA GLN A 72 -14.08 9.25 9.93
C GLN A 72 -14.41 10.73 9.73
N ALA A 73 -13.57 11.64 10.23
CA ALA A 73 -13.79 13.06 10.13
C ALA A 73 -13.87 13.53 8.66
N ARG A 74 -14.77 14.48 8.41
CA ARG A 74 -14.93 15.17 7.13
C ARG A 74 -14.68 16.67 7.35
N PRO A 75 -13.41 17.09 7.41
CA PRO A 75 -13.09 18.49 7.67
C PRO A 75 -13.58 19.37 6.52
N ILE A 76 -14.34 20.41 6.85
CA ILE A 76 -14.82 21.42 5.91
C ILE A 76 -13.76 22.54 5.86
N GLY A 77 -13.25 22.85 4.67
CA GLY A 77 -12.28 23.94 4.49
C GLY A 77 -11.33 23.75 3.32
N ARG A 78 -10.53 24.79 3.04
CA ARG A 78 -9.53 24.77 1.96
C ARG A 78 -8.19 24.26 2.49
N ARG A 79 -7.54 23.36 1.73
CA ARG A 79 -6.20 22.86 2.09
C ARG A 79 -5.17 23.98 2.00
N THR A 80 -4.25 24.02 2.96
CA THR A 80 -3.11 24.95 2.96
C THR A 80 -2.11 24.61 1.86
N ARG A 81 -1.36 25.63 1.41
CA ARG A 81 -0.30 25.48 0.41
C ARG A 81 0.80 24.55 0.95
N GLY A 82 1.28 23.63 0.12
CA GLY A 82 2.36 22.68 0.46
C GLY A 82 1.89 21.30 0.94
N ARG A 83 0.61 21.11 1.29
CA ARG A 83 0.07 19.77 1.61
C ARG A 83 0.08 18.87 0.36
N PRO A 84 0.42 17.57 0.48
CA PRO A 84 0.34 16.64 -0.65
C PRO A 84 -1.01 16.69 -1.35
N ARG A 85 -1.00 16.67 -2.69
CA ARG A 85 -2.21 16.75 -3.52
C ARG A 85 -3.15 15.56 -3.28
N ILE A 86 -2.59 14.37 -3.11
CA ILE A 86 -3.33 13.13 -2.83
C ILE A 86 -3.50 12.97 -1.33
N GLU A 87 -4.74 12.85 -0.87
CA GLU A 87 -5.03 12.49 0.51
C GLU A 87 -4.79 11.00 0.78
N TRP A 88 -4.50 10.67 2.03
CA TRP A 88 -4.31 9.25 2.39
C TRP A 88 -5.55 8.42 2.07
N GLU A 89 -6.76 8.94 2.31
CA GLU A 89 -8.01 8.26 1.99
C GLU A 89 -8.16 8.04 0.47
N GLU A 90 -7.84 9.04 -0.36
CA GLU A 90 -7.84 8.92 -1.82
C GLU A 90 -6.84 7.85 -2.29
N TYR A 91 -5.64 7.81 -1.71
CA TYR A 91 -4.65 6.77 -1.99
C TYR A 91 -5.18 5.38 -1.64
N ILE A 92 -5.76 5.21 -0.45
CA ILE A 92 -6.36 3.95 -0.01
C ILE A 92 -7.51 3.53 -0.93
N MET A 93 -8.41 4.45 -1.29
CA MET A 93 -9.50 4.16 -2.23
C MET A 93 -8.97 3.69 -3.58
N GLY A 94 -7.89 4.29 -4.08
CA GLY A 94 -7.20 3.82 -5.27
C GLY A 94 -6.66 2.40 -5.13
N LEU A 95 -6.02 2.04 -4.01
CA LEU A 95 -5.54 0.66 -3.76
C LEU A 95 -6.69 -0.35 -3.67
N ILE A 96 -7.77 0.04 -3.02
CA ILE A 96 -8.98 -0.79 -2.88
C ILE A 96 -9.60 -1.04 -4.26
N GLY A 97 -9.70 0.00 -5.09
CA GLY A 97 -10.17 -0.10 -6.47
C GLY A 97 -9.27 -0.94 -7.37
N LYS A 98 -7.94 -0.81 -7.26
CA LYS A 98 -6.98 -1.70 -7.96
C LYS A 98 -7.21 -3.18 -7.68
N ARG A 99 -7.73 -3.51 -6.49
CA ARG A 99 -8.06 -4.89 -6.06
C ARG A 99 -9.53 -5.26 -6.31
N GLY A 100 -10.27 -4.48 -7.10
CA GLY A 100 -11.65 -4.78 -7.48
C GLY A 100 -12.65 -4.76 -6.31
N LYS A 101 -12.36 -4.03 -5.22
CA LYS A 101 -13.26 -3.90 -4.06
C LYS A 101 -13.69 -2.45 -3.87
N THR A 102 -14.74 -2.26 -3.08
CA THR A 102 -15.13 -0.95 -2.56
C THR A 102 -14.68 -0.78 -1.11
N LEU A 103 -14.72 0.45 -0.59
CA LEU A 103 -14.46 0.68 0.84
C LEU A 103 -15.49 -0.06 1.73
N GLY A 104 -16.73 -0.22 1.26
CA GLY A 104 -17.76 -1.00 1.94
C GLY A 104 -17.40 -2.47 2.06
N ASP A 105 -16.90 -3.08 0.98
CA ASP A 105 -16.40 -4.45 0.99
C ASP A 105 -15.23 -4.62 1.97
N VAL A 106 -14.28 -3.70 1.93
CA VAL A 106 -13.12 -3.72 2.83
C VAL A 106 -13.57 -3.60 4.29
N ARG A 107 -14.53 -2.72 4.60
CA ARG A 107 -15.11 -2.63 5.96
C ARG A 107 -15.76 -3.95 6.40
N ARG A 108 -16.46 -4.64 5.50
CA ARG A 108 -17.09 -5.94 5.78
C ARG A 108 -16.05 -7.04 6.02
N ILE A 109 -15.09 -7.19 5.10
CA ILE A 109 -14.02 -8.21 5.19
C ILE A 109 -13.12 -7.95 6.40
N ALA A 110 -12.83 -6.68 6.70
CA ALA A 110 -11.94 -6.31 7.79
C ALA A 110 -12.47 -6.63 9.19
N ARG A 111 -13.77 -6.88 9.37
CA ARG A 111 -14.32 -7.29 10.67
C ARG A 111 -13.71 -8.61 11.15
N ASP A 112 -13.52 -9.55 10.23
CA ASP A 112 -12.79 -10.79 10.50
C ASP A 112 -11.30 -10.60 10.20
N ARG A 113 -10.47 -10.63 11.25
CA ARG A 113 -9.02 -10.44 11.12
C ARG A 113 -8.35 -11.53 10.28
N ARG A 114 -8.83 -12.78 10.34
CA ARG A 114 -8.25 -13.89 9.57
C ARG A 114 -8.56 -13.73 8.10
N ASN A 115 -9.83 -13.47 7.76
CA ASN A 115 -10.25 -13.26 6.37
C ASN A 115 -9.59 -12.01 5.77
N PHE A 116 -9.48 -10.94 6.56
CA PHE A 116 -8.76 -9.75 6.13
C PHE A 116 -7.29 -10.01 5.82
N ASN A 117 -6.59 -10.77 6.68
CA ASN A 117 -5.20 -11.12 6.43
C ASN A 117 -5.03 -12.01 5.20
N LYS A 118 -5.98 -12.89 4.90
CA LYS A 118 -5.99 -13.68 3.66
C LYS A 118 -6.11 -12.77 2.43
N TRP A 119 -7.10 -11.89 2.41
CA TRP A 119 -7.32 -10.92 1.32
C TRP A 119 -6.13 -9.96 1.11
N LEU A 120 -5.43 -9.57 2.18
CA LEU A 120 -4.22 -8.75 2.06
C LEU A 120 -3.09 -9.45 1.29
N LYS A 121 -2.94 -10.76 1.50
CA LYS A 121 -1.92 -11.61 0.86
C LYS A 121 -2.31 -12.02 -0.56
N CYS A 122 -3.57 -12.44 -0.75
CA CYS A 122 -4.12 -12.87 -2.03
C CYS A 122 -5.39 -12.05 -2.32
N PRO A 123 -5.29 -10.98 -3.13
CA PRO A 123 -6.43 -10.11 -3.43
C PRO A 123 -7.52 -10.77 -4.28
N ASP A 124 -7.13 -11.77 -5.08
CA ASP A 124 -7.98 -12.44 -6.09
C ASP A 124 -8.69 -13.70 -5.56
N ALA A 125 -8.54 -14.01 -4.26
CA ALA A 125 -9.14 -15.15 -3.59
C ALA A 125 -10.51 -14.85 -2.95
#